data_AF-A0A928RM28-F1
#
_entry.id   AF-A0A928RM28-F1
#
_cell.length_a   1.000
_cell.length_b   1.000
_cell.length_c   1.000
_cell.angle_alpha   90.00
_cell.angle_beta   90.00
_cell.angle_gamma   90.00
#
_symmetry.space_group_name_H-M   'P 1'
#
loop_
_entity.id
_entity.type
_entity.pdbx_description
1 polymer ?
#
loop_
_entity_poly.entity_id
_entity_poly.type
_entity_poly.pdbx_seq_one_letter_code
_entity_poly.pdbx_strand_id
1 'polypeptide(L)'
;MNKFPKSIKVVLVALLAALIIMCVGCANKNTAPASTDNGTIFPVSSQVMSESQAAALKGSCRARLYFITQKGDMLSTEMKLISFGEKEKRTEVLASALIKALIAGPANTRLCSTLPEGTTLNGVKISKGTAYVDLSGNFKSGLGTDTNKIKLIAMSITNTLTEFKDINYVTITVDGMDISSDIGYTLNNMERDSSIVTDIDSAARETEYTENVFLEIELE
;
A
#
# COMPACT_ATOMS: atom_id res chain seq x y z
N MET A 1 4.46 53.86 2.86
CA MET A 1 3.00 54.07 3.02
C MET A 1 2.32 53.93 1.65
N ASN A 2 1.98 52.71 1.25
CA ASN A 2 1.37 52.46 -0.06
C ASN A 2 -0.14 52.70 0.03
N LYS A 3 -0.59 53.89 -0.41
CA LYS A 3 -2.00 54.20 -0.60
C LYS A 3 -2.50 53.50 -1.86
N PHE A 4 -3.01 52.29 -1.70
CA PHE A 4 -3.73 51.62 -2.80
C PHE A 4 -4.93 52.45 -3.24
N PRO A 5 -5.18 52.59 -4.55
CA PRO A 5 -6.26 53.41 -5.09
C PRO A 5 -7.61 52.87 -4.63
N LYS A 6 -8.53 53.77 -4.27
CA LYS A 6 -9.84 53.45 -3.67
C LYS A 6 -10.64 52.44 -4.50
N SER A 7 -10.45 52.43 -5.82
CA SER A 7 -11.08 51.50 -6.78
C SER A 7 -10.60 50.04 -6.63
N ILE A 8 -9.36 49.78 -6.22
CA ILE A 8 -8.85 48.40 -6.01
C ILE A 8 -9.47 47.77 -4.76
N LYS A 9 -9.71 48.56 -3.71
CA LYS A 9 -10.38 48.07 -2.50
C LYS A 9 -11.83 47.68 -2.75
N VAL A 10 -12.53 48.41 -3.62
CA VAL A 10 -13.91 48.09 -4.01
C VAL A 10 -13.97 46.77 -4.80
N VAL A 11 -13.01 46.54 -5.72
CA VAL A 11 -12.92 45.28 -6.47
C VAL A 11 -12.58 44.10 -5.55
N LEU A 12 -11.66 44.27 -4.60
CA LEU A 12 -11.27 43.18 -3.68
C LEU A 12 -12.41 42.80 -2.71
N VAL A 13 -13.18 43.78 -2.23
CA VAL A 13 -14.36 43.54 -1.39
C VAL A 13 -15.48 42.88 -2.19
N ALA A 14 -15.69 43.27 -3.45
CA ALA A 14 -16.67 42.61 -4.32
C ALA A 14 -16.29 41.15 -4.64
N LEU A 15 -15.00 40.85 -4.81
CA LEU A 15 -14.49 39.50 -5.10
C LEU A 15 -14.55 38.58 -3.87
N LEU A 16 -14.33 39.11 -2.67
CA LEU A 16 -14.54 38.40 -1.40
C LEU A 16 -16.03 38.19 -1.08
N ALA A 17 -16.91 39.14 -1.42
CA ALA A 17 -18.35 39.00 -1.22
C ALA A 17 -18.98 37.98 -2.18
N ALA A 18 -18.44 37.81 -3.40
CA ALA A 18 -18.92 36.83 -4.37
C ALA A 18 -18.60 35.37 -3.99
N LEU A 19 -17.59 35.14 -3.15
CA LEU A 19 -17.18 33.79 -2.70
C LEU A 19 -18.08 33.22 -1.59
N ILE A 20 -18.93 34.04 -0.99
CA ILE A 20 -19.79 33.66 0.16
C ILE A 20 -21.19 33.17 -0.29
N ILE A 21 -21.53 33.28 -1.59
CA ILE A 21 -22.89 33.00 -2.09
C ILE A 21 -23.09 31.55 -2.59
N MET A 22 -22.07 30.67 -2.54
CA MET A 22 -22.21 29.26 -2.96
C MET A 22 -22.62 28.26 -1.86
N CYS A 23 -22.93 28.71 -0.64
CA CYS A 23 -23.36 27.83 0.45
C CYS A 23 -24.86 27.97 0.75
N VAL A 24 -25.74 27.56 -0.17
CA VAL A 24 -27.16 27.28 0.15
C VAL A 24 -27.67 26.05 -0.61
N GLY A 25 -28.05 25.01 0.14
CA GLY A 25 -28.92 23.90 -0.27
C GLY A 25 -28.17 22.58 -0.46
N CYS A 26 -28.41 21.52 0.32
CA CYS A 26 -29.73 20.98 0.66
C CYS A 26 -29.93 20.66 2.14
N ALA A 27 -31.09 21.06 2.66
CA ALA A 27 -31.65 20.62 3.92
C ALA A 27 -32.03 19.13 3.85
N ASN A 28 -31.45 18.30 4.70
CA ASN A 28 -31.98 16.96 4.95
C ASN A 28 -32.92 17.00 6.16
N LYS A 29 -34.19 16.66 5.95
CA LYS A 29 -35.22 16.60 6.99
C LYS A 29 -35.11 15.25 7.71
N ASN A 30 -34.26 15.17 8.73
CA ASN A 30 -34.35 14.07 9.69
C ASN A 30 -35.31 14.49 10.81
N THR A 31 -36.60 14.34 10.53
CA THR A 31 -37.63 14.26 11.58
C THR A 31 -37.35 13.03 12.43
N ALA A 32 -36.88 13.23 13.65
CA ALA A 32 -36.88 12.21 14.68
C ALA A 32 -38.32 11.99 15.16
N PRO A 33 -38.88 10.77 15.13
CA PRO A 33 -39.95 10.42 16.04
C PRO A 33 -39.33 10.05 17.39
N ALA A 34 -39.89 10.65 18.44
CA ALA A 34 -39.60 10.34 19.82
C ALA A 34 -39.82 8.85 20.11
N SER A 35 -38.84 8.25 20.79
CA SER A 35 -38.91 6.89 21.31
C SER A 35 -39.95 6.81 22.42
N THR A 36 -40.81 5.80 22.37
CA THR A 36 -41.41 5.20 23.56
C THR A 36 -41.38 3.69 23.38
N ASP A 37 -40.76 3.05 24.38
CA ASP A 37 -40.95 1.68 24.85
C ASP A 37 -40.19 0.50 24.20
N ASN A 38 -39.32 -0.07 25.06
CA ASN A 38 -38.96 -1.48 25.25
C ASN A 38 -38.31 -2.32 24.12
N GLY A 39 -37.00 -2.54 24.28
CA GLY A 39 -36.50 -3.93 24.39
C GLY A 39 -35.96 -4.64 23.15
N THR A 40 -35.35 -3.96 22.18
CA THR A 40 -34.61 -4.65 21.10
C THR A 40 -33.20 -4.07 20.92
N ILE A 41 -32.19 -4.93 21.07
CA ILE A 41 -30.79 -4.62 20.76
C ILE A 41 -30.70 -4.59 19.22
N PHE A 42 -30.55 -3.40 18.63
CA PHE A 42 -30.12 -3.28 17.24
C PHE A 42 -28.59 -3.35 17.18
N PRO A 43 -28.00 -4.13 16.25
CA PRO A 43 -26.56 -4.14 16.08
C PRO A 43 -26.07 -2.74 15.69
N VAL A 44 -25.06 -2.26 16.42
CA VAL A 44 -24.37 -1.01 16.11
C VAL A 44 -23.56 -1.20 14.82
N SER A 45 -23.84 -0.33 13.84
CA SER A 45 -23.13 -0.10 12.58
C SER A 45 -23.33 -1.14 11.46
N SER A 46 -24.41 -0.99 10.70
CA SER A 46 -24.42 -1.31 9.26
C SER A 46 -24.13 -0.04 8.47
N GLN A 47 -22.86 0.28 8.24
CA GLN A 47 -22.55 1.21 7.15
C GLN A 47 -22.97 0.54 5.85
N VAL A 48 -24.05 1.04 5.25
CA VAL A 48 -24.51 0.63 3.93
C VAL A 48 -23.45 1.13 2.93
N MET A 49 -22.57 0.24 2.48
CA MET A 49 -21.64 0.54 1.40
C MET A 49 -22.45 0.98 0.18
N SER A 50 -22.10 2.11 -0.43
CA SER A 50 -22.73 2.52 -1.69
C SER A 50 -22.49 1.46 -2.77
N GLU A 51 -23.44 1.29 -3.69
CA GLU A 51 -23.30 0.35 -4.82
C GLU A 51 -22.02 0.59 -5.63
N SER A 52 -21.53 1.84 -5.70
CA SER A 52 -20.25 2.19 -6.32
C SER A 52 -19.02 1.65 -5.58
N GLN A 53 -19.05 1.58 -4.24
CA GLN A 53 -17.96 1.01 -3.43
C GLN A 53 -18.01 -0.52 -3.42
N ALA A 54 -19.22 -1.11 -3.44
CA ALA A 54 -19.43 -2.53 -3.63
C ALA A 54 -19.01 -3.00 -5.04
N ALA A 55 -19.23 -2.17 -6.07
CA ALA A 55 -18.77 -2.42 -7.43
C ALA A 55 -17.24 -2.34 -7.58
N ALA A 56 -16.56 -1.47 -6.82
CA ALA A 56 -15.09 -1.41 -6.80
C ALA A 56 -14.44 -2.66 -6.14
N LEU A 57 -15.16 -3.35 -5.27
CA LEU A 57 -14.76 -4.66 -4.74
C LEU A 57 -14.94 -5.79 -5.77
N LYS A 58 -15.79 -5.59 -6.77
CA LYS A 58 -16.00 -6.53 -7.87
C LYS A 58 -14.79 -6.45 -8.83
N GLY A 59 -13.78 -7.29 -8.56
CA GLY A 59 -12.51 -7.29 -9.31
C GLY A 59 -11.34 -6.66 -8.55
N SER A 60 -11.43 -6.51 -7.23
CA SER A 60 -10.26 -6.11 -6.41
C SER A 60 -9.92 -7.18 -5.38
N CYS A 61 -8.63 -7.41 -5.15
CA CYS A 61 -8.12 -8.32 -4.11
C CYS A 61 -7.26 -7.53 -3.13
N ARG A 62 -7.44 -7.80 -1.84
CA ARG A 62 -6.58 -7.27 -0.79
C ARG A 62 -5.32 -8.14 -0.74
N ALA A 63 -4.18 -7.58 -1.11
CA ALA A 63 -2.91 -8.27 -1.13
C ALA A 63 -1.96 -7.72 -0.06
N ARG A 64 -1.09 -8.60 0.43
CA ARG A 64 -0.03 -8.26 1.37
C ARG A 64 1.27 -8.07 0.59
N LEU A 65 1.82 -6.87 0.65
CA LEU A 65 3.11 -6.53 0.06
C LEU A 65 4.17 -6.48 1.15
N TYR A 66 5.36 -6.97 0.85
CA TYR A 66 6.48 -7.00 1.78
C TYR A 66 7.50 -5.93 1.41
N PHE A 67 7.78 -5.00 2.31
CA PHE A 67 8.73 -3.91 2.11
C PHE A 67 9.81 -3.90 3.17
N ILE A 68 10.96 -3.29 2.86
CA ILE A 68 12.08 -3.19 3.81
C ILE A 68 11.72 -2.19 4.92
N THR A 69 12.06 -2.50 6.17
CA THR A 69 11.88 -1.57 7.30
C THR A 69 12.79 -0.35 7.16
N GLN A 70 12.48 0.78 7.81
CA GLN A 70 13.37 1.95 7.82
C GLN A 70 14.79 1.65 8.31
N LYS A 71 14.94 0.66 9.21
CA LYS A 71 16.25 0.21 9.71
C LYS A 71 17.05 -0.56 8.66
N GLY A 72 16.40 -1.14 7.65
CA GLY A 72 17.04 -1.84 6.54
C GLY A 72 17.43 -3.29 6.83
N ASP A 73 16.96 -3.88 7.91
CA ASP A 73 17.37 -5.21 8.40
C ASP A 73 16.30 -6.30 8.25
N MET A 74 15.02 -5.92 8.19
CA MET A 74 13.89 -6.83 8.12
C MET A 74 12.86 -6.39 7.07
N LEU A 75 11.92 -7.27 6.79
CA LEU A 75 10.73 -6.96 6.01
C LEU A 75 9.54 -6.68 6.92
N SER A 76 8.64 -5.81 6.50
CA SER A 76 7.33 -5.66 7.11
C SER A 76 6.26 -5.53 6.04
N THR A 77 5.00 -5.64 6.46
CA THR A 77 3.89 -5.87 5.54
C THR A 77 3.00 -4.64 5.39
N GLU A 78 2.62 -4.33 4.17
CA GLU A 78 1.59 -3.34 3.86
C GLU A 78 0.42 -4.02 3.13
N MET A 79 -0.81 -3.75 3.56
CA MET A 79 -1.99 -4.24 2.86
C MET A 79 -2.39 -3.26 1.76
N LYS A 80 -2.44 -3.73 0.52
CA LYS A 80 -2.83 -2.93 -0.65
C LYS A 80 -4.00 -3.55 -1.37
N LEU A 81 -4.95 -2.72 -1.79
CA LEU A 81 -6.03 -3.14 -2.67
C LEU A 81 -5.53 -3.12 -4.11
N ILE A 82 -5.53 -4.28 -4.76
CA ILE A 82 -5.13 -4.42 -6.16
C ILE A 82 -6.37 -4.68 -7.00
N SER A 83 -6.67 -3.77 -7.91
CA SER A 83 -7.77 -3.90 -8.87
C SER A 83 -7.29 -4.64 -10.13
N PHE A 84 -8.09 -5.59 -10.60
CA PHE A 84 -7.88 -6.36 -11.82
C PHE A 84 -9.19 -6.56 -12.57
N GLY A 85 -9.11 -6.67 -13.90
CA GLY A 85 -10.29 -6.91 -14.74
C GLY A 85 -10.86 -8.31 -14.49
N GLU A 86 -12.19 -8.43 -14.34
CA GLU A 86 -12.89 -9.72 -14.10
C GLU A 86 -12.62 -10.78 -15.18
N LYS A 87 -12.24 -10.36 -16.40
CA LYS A 87 -11.98 -11.23 -17.55
C LYS A 87 -10.54 -11.77 -17.62
N GLU A 88 -9.69 -11.42 -16.66
CA GLU A 88 -8.26 -11.73 -16.61
C GLU A 88 -7.84 -12.33 -15.26
N LYS A 89 -8.69 -13.18 -14.66
CA LYS A 89 -8.36 -13.96 -13.44
C LYS A 89 -7.31 -15.06 -13.69
N ARG A 90 -6.19 -14.69 -14.31
CA ARG A 90 -4.99 -15.51 -14.39
C ARG A 90 -4.07 -15.08 -13.26
N THR A 91 -3.60 -16.05 -12.48
CA THR A 91 -2.68 -15.80 -11.36
C THR A 91 -1.46 -15.00 -11.80
N GLU A 92 -1.03 -15.14 -13.06
CA GLU A 92 0.06 -14.38 -13.67
C GLU A 92 -0.23 -12.87 -13.79
N VAL A 93 -1.47 -12.48 -14.11
CA VAL A 93 -1.86 -11.06 -14.23
C VAL A 93 -1.83 -10.40 -12.85
N LEU A 94 -2.36 -11.11 -11.85
CA LEU A 94 -2.33 -10.64 -10.46
C LEU A 94 -0.91 -10.59 -9.90
N ALA A 95 -0.09 -11.61 -10.15
CA ALA A 95 1.32 -11.62 -9.78
C ALA A 95 2.07 -10.43 -10.43
N SER A 96 1.83 -10.19 -11.72
CA SER A 96 2.42 -9.03 -12.43
C SER A 96 1.99 -7.70 -11.81
N ALA A 97 0.72 -7.56 -11.43
CA ALA A 97 0.22 -6.36 -10.76
C ALA A 97 0.88 -6.14 -9.39
N LEU A 98 1.17 -7.22 -8.65
CA LEU A 98 1.85 -7.12 -7.36
C LEU A 98 3.31 -6.75 -7.49
N ILE A 99 4.04 -7.29 -8.48
CA ILE A 99 5.41 -6.87 -8.73
C ILE A 99 5.43 -5.39 -9.13
N LYS A 100 4.51 -4.93 -9.97
CA LYS A 100 4.37 -3.50 -10.28
C LYS A 100 4.06 -2.67 -9.04
N ALA A 101 3.25 -3.18 -8.11
CA ALA A 101 2.97 -2.51 -6.85
C ALA A 101 4.20 -2.45 -5.92
N LEU A 102 5.06 -3.48 -5.91
CA LEU A 102 6.35 -3.45 -5.21
C LEU A 102 7.30 -2.43 -5.84
N ILE A 103 7.36 -2.36 -7.18
CA ILE A 103 8.19 -1.39 -7.92
C ILE A 103 7.75 0.04 -7.59
N ALA A 104 6.45 0.29 -7.50
CA ALA A 104 5.91 1.60 -7.12
C ALA A 104 6.27 2.03 -5.68
N GLY A 105 6.66 1.08 -4.83
CA GLY A 105 7.03 1.33 -3.43
C GLY A 105 5.84 1.32 -2.46
N PRO A 106 6.14 1.41 -1.15
CA PRO A 106 5.15 1.44 -0.08
C PRO A 106 4.42 2.79 -0.04
N ALA A 107 3.18 2.78 0.44
CA ALA A 107 2.47 4.00 0.83
C ALA A 107 2.83 4.44 2.26
N ASN A 108 3.20 3.48 3.12
CA ASN A 108 3.60 3.74 4.49
C ASN A 108 5.02 4.33 4.53
N THR A 109 5.14 5.55 5.07
CA THR A 109 6.40 6.28 5.19
C THR A 109 7.39 5.63 6.17
N ARG A 110 6.94 4.69 7.02
CA ARG A 110 7.79 3.85 7.89
C ARG A 110 8.44 2.67 7.15
N LEU A 111 8.16 2.50 5.86
CA LEU A 111 8.72 1.46 5.02
C LEU A 111 9.55 2.08 3.89
N CYS A 112 10.53 1.33 3.42
CA CYS A 112 11.41 1.71 2.33
C CYS A 112 11.05 0.94 1.06
N SER A 113 11.19 1.58 -0.11
CA SER A 113 11.11 0.89 -1.39
C SER A 113 12.13 -0.24 -1.45
N THR A 114 11.66 -1.43 -1.81
CA THR A 114 12.51 -2.62 -1.84
C THR A 114 13.29 -2.72 -3.15
N LEU A 115 12.64 -2.47 -4.28
CA LEU A 115 13.25 -2.68 -5.57
C LEU A 115 14.11 -1.48 -5.96
N PRO A 116 15.27 -1.70 -6.61
CA PRO A 116 16.10 -0.61 -7.08
C PRO A 116 15.37 0.33 -8.05
N GLU A 117 15.74 1.60 -8.02
CA GLU A 117 15.16 2.61 -8.91
C GLU A 117 15.37 2.22 -10.38
N GLY A 118 14.34 2.45 -11.21
CA GLY A 118 14.37 2.10 -12.63
C GLY A 118 14.13 0.61 -12.94
N THR A 119 13.89 -0.23 -11.92
CA THR A 119 13.46 -1.62 -12.13
C THR A 119 12.15 -1.66 -12.92
N THR A 120 12.13 -2.43 -14.00
CA THR A 120 10.93 -2.69 -14.81
C THR A 120 10.63 -4.19 -14.86
N LEU A 121 9.36 -4.54 -14.89
CA LEU A 121 8.90 -5.92 -15.06
C LEU A 121 8.76 -6.25 -16.56
N ASN A 122 9.48 -7.25 -17.03
CA ASN A 122 9.31 -7.79 -18.39
C ASN A 122 8.10 -8.73 -18.45
N GLY A 123 7.94 -9.59 -17.43
CA GLY A 123 6.77 -10.46 -17.34
C GLY A 123 6.81 -11.44 -16.17
N VAL A 124 5.68 -12.09 -15.92
CA VAL A 124 5.56 -13.19 -14.94
C VAL A 124 4.93 -14.39 -15.63
N LYS A 125 5.50 -15.58 -15.40
CA LYS A 125 4.95 -16.87 -15.82
C LYS A 125 4.83 -17.77 -14.61
N ILE A 126 3.73 -18.52 -14.50
CA ILE A 126 3.57 -19.52 -13.44
C ILE A 126 3.56 -20.91 -14.06
N SER A 127 4.33 -21.83 -13.48
CA SER A 127 4.38 -23.22 -13.93
C SER A 127 4.70 -24.11 -12.75
N LYS A 128 3.89 -25.16 -12.54
CA LYS A 128 4.09 -26.19 -11.50
C LYS A 128 4.30 -25.62 -10.08
N GLY A 129 3.60 -24.54 -9.74
CA GLY A 129 3.72 -23.89 -8.43
C GLY A 129 4.93 -22.97 -8.27
N THR A 130 5.70 -22.71 -9.34
CA THR A 130 6.79 -21.74 -9.35
C THR A 130 6.40 -20.52 -10.18
N ALA A 131 6.57 -19.32 -9.62
CA ALA A 131 6.48 -18.07 -10.35
C ALA A 131 7.87 -17.65 -10.87
N TYR A 132 7.96 -17.50 -12.18
CA TYR A 132 9.14 -17.00 -12.89
C TYR A 132 8.93 -15.52 -13.17
N VAL A 133 9.68 -14.68 -12.49
CA VAL A 133 9.62 -13.22 -12.59
C VAL A 133 10.81 -12.74 -13.39
N ASP A 134 10.55 -12.16 -14.56
CA ASP A 134 11.60 -11.59 -15.40
C ASP A 134 11.63 -10.07 -15.27
N LEU A 135 12.78 -9.53 -14.87
CA LEU A 135 13.00 -8.11 -14.65
C LEU A 135 13.99 -7.55 -15.69
N SER A 136 13.91 -6.26 -15.95
CA SER A 136 14.85 -5.55 -16.82
C SER A 136 16.27 -5.50 -16.24
N GLY A 137 17.30 -5.36 -17.08
CA GLY A 137 18.69 -5.12 -16.71
C GLY A 137 18.95 -4.12 -15.57
N ASN A 138 18.14 -3.06 -15.46
CA ASN A 138 18.23 -2.06 -14.40
C ASN A 138 18.14 -2.64 -12.98
N PHE A 139 17.42 -3.76 -12.81
CA PHE A 139 17.34 -4.47 -11.54
C PHE A 139 18.74 -4.87 -11.06
N LYS A 140 19.52 -5.56 -11.92
CA LYS A 140 20.88 -6.02 -11.59
C LYS A 140 21.79 -4.85 -11.25
N SER A 141 21.76 -3.79 -12.06
CA SER A 141 22.60 -2.60 -11.85
C SER A 141 22.37 -1.92 -10.51
N GLY A 142 21.15 -1.99 -9.97
CA GLY A 142 20.78 -1.34 -8.71
C GLY A 142 20.91 -2.19 -7.43
N LEU A 143 21.22 -3.49 -7.53
CA LEU A 143 21.31 -4.38 -6.36
C LEU A 143 22.52 -4.05 -5.46
N GLY A 144 23.62 -3.58 -6.03
CA GLY A 144 24.90 -3.42 -5.31
C GLY A 144 25.54 -4.78 -4.97
N THR A 145 26.40 -4.80 -3.95
CA THR A 145 27.19 -6.00 -3.56
C THR A 145 26.85 -6.54 -2.17
N ASP A 146 25.95 -5.90 -1.43
CA ASP A 146 25.56 -6.35 -0.10
C ASP A 146 24.56 -7.51 -0.20
N THR A 147 25.04 -8.72 0.11
CA THR A 147 24.25 -9.95 0.06
C THR A 147 23.04 -9.93 0.99
N ASN A 148 23.11 -9.24 2.14
CA ASN A 148 21.97 -9.14 3.05
C ASN A 148 20.88 -8.26 2.44
N LYS A 149 21.28 -7.15 1.82
CA LYS A 149 20.34 -6.29 1.08
C LYS A 149 19.73 -7.05 -0.10
N ILE A 150 20.54 -7.76 -0.89
CA ILE A 150 20.06 -8.60 -1.99
C ILE A 150 19.04 -9.64 -1.48
N LYS A 151 19.34 -10.31 -0.35
CA LYS A 151 18.41 -11.25 0.30
C LYS A 151 17.07 -10.59 0.60
N LEU A 152 17.05 -9.42 1.24
CA LEU A 152 15.81 -8.72 1.57
C LEU A 152 15.01 -8.34 0.31
N ILE A 153 15.70 -7.93 -0.75
CA ILE A 153 15.08 -7.60 -2.04
C ILE A 153 14.41 -8.83 -2.66
N ALA A 154 15.16 -9.93 -2.75
CA ALA A 154 14.64 -11.19 -3.30
C ALA A 154 13.47 -11.72 -2.47
N MET A 155 13.57 -11.68 -1.14
CA MET A 155 12.53 -12.15 -0.22
C MET A 155 11.29 -11.27 -0.20
N SER A 156 11.41 -9.96 -0.46
CA SER A 156 10.24 -9.08 -0.64
C SER A 156 9.38 -9.56 -1.81
N ILE A 157 9.98 -9.89 -2.95
CA ILE A 157 9.28 -10.47 -4.10
C ILE A 157 8.71 -11.85 -3.73
N THR A 158 9.57 -12.73 -3.18
CA THR A 158 9.20 -14.12 -2.87
C THR A 158 8.05 -14.20 -1.86
N ASN A 159 8.14 -13.49 -0.74
CA ASN A 159 7.09 -13.49 0.28
C ASN A 159 5.78 -12.91 -0.26
N THR A 160 5.85 -11.86 -1.09
CA THR A 160 4.66 -11.26 -1.70
C THR A 160 3.95 -12.24 -2.64
N LEU A 161 4.68 -12.92 -3.53
CA LEU A 161 4.06 -13.84 -4.49
C LEU A 161 3.60 -15.15 -3.86
N THR A 162 4.31 -15.64 -2.85
CA THR A 162 3.91 -16.86 -2.11
C THR A 162 2.74 -16.66 -1.16
N GLU A 163 2.16 -15.45 -1.08
CA GLU A 163 0.84 -15.26 -0.43
C GLU A 163 -0.26 -16.01 -1.21
N PHE A 164 -0.06 -16.24 -2.51
CA PHE A 164 -0.94 -17.10 -3.29
C PHE A 164 -0.63 -18.55 -3.00
N LYS A 165 -1.65 -19.28 -2.56
CA LYS A 165 -1.57 -20.73 -2.27
C LYS A 165 -1.10 -21.57 -3.46
N ASP A 166 -1.27 -21.06 -4.68
CA ASP A 166 -0.87 -21.74 -5.91
C ASP A 166 0.60 -21.49 -6.29
N ILE A 167 1.32 -20.64 -5.53
CA ILE A 167 2.72 -20.30 -5.75
C ILE A 167 3.52 -20.67 -4.50
N ASN A 168 4.33 -21.72 -4.61
CA ASN A 168 5.20 -22.21 -3.54
C ASN A 168 6.62 -21.67 -3.67
N TYR A 169 7.07 -21.43 -4.91
CA TYR A 169 8.44 -21.02 -5.20
C TYR A 169 8.49 -19.81 -6.12
N VAL A 170 9.57 -19.04 -6.03
CA VAL A 170 9.85 -17.93 -6.94
C VAL A 170 11.24 -18.03 -7.53
N THR A 171 11.33 -17.82 -8.84
CA THR A 171 12.59 -17.67 -9.56
C THR A 171 12.63 -16.29 -10.20
N ILE A 172 13.72 -15.55 -9.96
CA ILE A 172 13.91 -14.20 -10.53
C ILE A 172 15.01 -14.27 -11.59
N THR A 173 14.70 -13.77 -12.79
CA THR A 173 15.65 -13.61 -13.88
C THR A 173 15.78 -12.16 -14.30
N VAL A 174 16.87 -11.84 -14.99
CA VAL A 174 17.08 -10.53 -15.62
C VAL A 174 17.28 -10.71 -17.11
N ASP A 175 16.39 -10.12 -17.90
CA ASP A 175 16.34 -10.26 -19.36
C ASP A 175 16.44 -11.74 -19.81
N GLY A 176 15.73 -12.62 -19.10
CA GLY A 176 15.69 -14.06 -19.32
C GLY A 176 16.91 -14.85 -18.81
N MET A 177 17.89 -14.19 -18.19
CA MET A 177 19.11 -14.82 -17.68
C MET A 177 19.12 -14.94 -16.15
N ASP A 178 19.69 -16.05 -15.66
CA ASP A 178 20.01 -16.20 -14.24
C ASP A 178 21.27 -15.40 -13.91
N ILE A 179 21.19 -14.54 -12.89
CA ILE A 179 22.28 -13.67 -12.45
C ILE A 179 22.84 -14.08 -11.07
N SER A 180 22.41 -15.23 -10.54
CA SER A 180 22.73 -15.65 -9.16
C SER A 180 24.24 -15.69 -8.89
N SER A 181 25.02 -16.20 -9.85
CA SER A 181 26.48 -16.26 -9.74
C SER A 181 27.14 -14.88 -9.76
N ASP A 182 26.56 -13.92 -10.48
CA ASP A 182 27.12 -12.58 -10.62
C ASP A 182 26.95 -11.75 -9.35
N ILE A 183 25.86 -11.99 -8.61
CA ILE A 183 25.51 -11.23 -7.40
C ILE A 183 25.83 -11.99 -6.10
N GLY A 184 26.30 -13.24 -6.20
CA GLY A 184 26.63 -14.07 -5.04
C GLY A 184 25.43 -14.49 -4.18
N TYR A 185 24.22 -14.51 -4.76
CA TYR A 185 22.99 -14.89 -4.07
C TYR A 185 22.05 -15.67 -5.00
N THR A 186 21.50 -16.79 -4.52
CA THR A 186 20.61 -17.66 -5.31
C THR A 186 19.23 -17.04 -5.49
N LEU A 187 18.83 -16.82 -6.75
CA LEU A 187 17.51 -16.28 -7.12
C LEU A 187 16.54 -17.33 -7.67
N ASN A 188 16.91 -18.61 -7.62
CA ASN A 188 16.12 -19.71 -8.17
C ASN A 188 15.35 -20.47 -7.08
N ASN A 189 14.11 -20.85 -7.38
CA ASN A 189 13.25 -21.70 -6.53
C ASN A 189 13.20 -21.27 -5.06
N MET A 190 13.18 -19.97 -4.81
CA MET A 190 13.15 -19.40 -3.48
C MET A 190 11.80 -19.68 -2.81
N GLU A 191 11.84 -20.09 -1.56
CA GLU A 191 10.68 -20.28 -0.70
C GLU A 191 10.44 -19.06 0.20
N ARG A 192 9.25 -18.98 0.77
CA ARG A 192 8.89 -17.98 1.76
C ARG A 192 9.76 -18.11 3.01
N ASP A 193 10.26 -16.98 3.49
CA ASP A 193 10.96 -16.87 4.78
C ASP A 193 10.23 -15.87 5.68
N SER A 194 9.51 -16.38 6.68
CA SER A 194 8.80 -15.54 7.67
C SER A 194 9.71 -15.05 8.80
N SER A 195 10.89 -15.64 8.99
CA SER A 195 11.80 -15.29 10.10
C SER A 195 12.39 -13.88 9.97
N ILE A 196 12.41 -13.36 8.75
CA ILE A 196 12.88 -12.02 8.41
C ILE A 196 11.75 -10.99 8.34
N VAL A 197 10.53 -11.36 8.76
CA VAL A 197 9.35 -10.49 8.74
C VAL A 197 9.03 -10.02 10.15
N THR A 198 8.82 -8.72 10.31
CA THR A 198 8.41 -8.08 11.56
C THR A 198 7.15 -7.25 11.38
N ASP A 199 6.38 -7.08 12.45
CA ASP A 199 5.25 -6.15 12.48
C ASP A 199 5.72 -4.80 13.00
N ILE A 200 5.67 -3.75 12.17
CA ILE A 200 6.03 -2.39 12.57
C ILE A 200 4.87 -1.64 13.22
N ASP A 201 3.63 -2.13 13.07
CA ASP A 201 2.44 -1.49 13.61
C ASP A 201 2.17 -1.92 15.06
N SER A 202 2.74 -3.05 15.49
CA SER A 202 2.75 -3.44 16.91
C SER A 202 3.63 -2.52 17.75
N ALA A 203 4.81 -2.14 17.24
CA ALA A 203 5.74 -1.26 17.93
C ALA A 203 5.21 0.19 18.06
N ALA A 204 4.50 0.70 17.06
CA ALA A 204 3.93 2.05 17.10
C ALA A 204 2.82 2.21 18.16
N ARG A 205 2.03 1.14 18.40
CA ARG A 205 0.99 1.12 19.42
C ARG A 205 1.52 1.27 20.85
N GLU A 206 2.76 0.85 21.12
CA GLU A 206 3.37 0.98 22.44
C GLU A 206 3.88 2.41 22.69
N THR A 207 4.49 3.06 21.70
CA THR A 207 5.00 4.44 21.82
C THR A 207 3.90 5.49 21.85
N GLU A 208 2.81 5.30 21.10
CA GLU A 208 1.67 6.22 21.13
C GLU A 208 0.95 6.15 22.49
N TYR A 209 0.95 4.97 23.14
CA TYR A 209 0.41 4.83 24.50
C TYR A 209 1.29 5.53 25.54
N THR A 210 2.62 5.41 25.47
CA THR A 210 3.50 6.03 26.46
C THR A 210 3.55 7.55 26.33
N GLU A 211 3.47 8.09 25.12
CA GLU A 211 3.44 9.54 24.89
C GLU A 211 2.11 10.16 25.33
N ASN A 212 0.98 9.48 25.09
CA ASN A 212 -0.34 9.91 25.56
C ASN A 212 -0.48 9.80 27.09
N VAL A 213 0.11 8.78 27.73
CA VAL A 213 0.13 8.65 29.20
C VAL A 213 0.98 9.75 29.85
N PHE A 214 2.08 10.19 29.22
CA PHE A 214 2.89 11.28 29.75
C PHE A 214 2.17 12.64 29.68
N LEU A 215 1.38 12.87 28.63
CA LEU A 215 0.60 14.10 28.46
C LEU A 215 -0.62 14.18 29.39
N GLU A 216 -1.21 13.05 29.80
CA GLU A 216 -2.32 13.04 30.78
C GLU A 216 -1.87 13.31 32.23
N ILE A 217 -0.60 13.05 32.57
CA ILE A 217 -0.09 13.20 33.95
C ILE A 217 0.38 14.64 34.27
N GLU A 218 0.60 15.50 33.27
CA GLU A 218 1.04 16.89 33.48
C GLU A 218 -0.10 17.93 33.63
N LEU A 219 -1.34 17.48 33.79
CA LEU A 219 -2.50 18.35 34.02
C LEU A 219 -3.16 18.11 35.39
N GLU A 220 -2.44 18.40 36.48
CA GLU A 220 -3.03 18.77 37.79
C GLU A 220 -2.23 19.89 38.47
#